data_AF-A0A4V1S6C1-F1
#
_entry.id   AF-A0A4V1S6C1-F1
#
_cell.length_a   1.000
_cell.length_b   1.000
_cell.length_c   1.000
_cell.angle_alpha   90.00
_cell.angle_beta   90.00
_cell.angle_gamma   90.00
#
_symmetry.space_group_name_H-M   'P 1'
#
loop_
_entity.id
_entity.type
_entity.pdbx_description
1 polymer ?
#
loop_
_entity_poly.entity_id
_entity_poly.type
_entity_poly.pdbx_seq_one_letter_code
_entity_poly.pdbx_strand_id
1 'polypeptide(L)' 'GLPAVSIAEGQPADLILFDTEKETTFTKEFMKSKSQNTPFIDKTLKGSVELVVLGDEILLER' A
#
# COMPACT_ATOMS: atom_id res chain seq x y z
N GLY A 1 -5.05 23.22 10.42
CA GLY A 1 -5.06 22.20 9.36
C GLY A 1 -3.88 21.27 9.55
N LEU A 2 -3.86 20.12 8.89
CA LEU A 2 -2.69 19.24 8.86
C LEU A 2 -1.60 19.83 7.93
N PRO A 3 -0.31 19.59 8.21
CA PRO A 3 0.78 20.02 7.34
C PRO A 3 0.71 19.31 5.98
N ALA A 4 1.26 19.95 4.94
CA ALA A 4 1.36 19.34 3.61
C ALA A 4 2.36 18.16 3.64
N VAL A 5 1.97 17.04 3.03
CA VAL A 5 2.85 15.88 2.87
C VAL A 5 3.94 16.22 1.85
N SER A 6 5.20 15.95 2.18
CA SER A 6 6.34 16.18 1.30
C SER A 6 7.35 15.05 1.44
N ILE A 7 8.04 14.73 0.35
CA ILE A 7 9.15 13.78 0.34
C ILE A 7 10.44 14.60 0.21
N ALA A 8 11.22 14.65 1.28
CA ALA A 8 12.46 15.41 1.36
C ALA A 8 13.42 14.77 2.35
N GLU A 9 14.72 15.02 2.17
CA GLU A 9 15.74 14.57 3.12
C GLU A 9 15.47 15.12 4.52
N GLY A 10 15.69 14.27 5.54
CA GLY A 10 15.46 14.62 6.95
C GLY A 10 13.99 14.56 7.39
N GLN A 11 13.04 14.27 6.50
CA GLN A 11 11.66 13.96 6.88
C GLN A 11 11.46 12.46 7.17
N PRO A 12 10.45 12.09 7.97
CA PRO A 12 10.07 10.68 8.15
C PRO A 12 9.76 9.99 6.83
N ALA A 13 10.09 8.70 6.72
CA ALA A 13 9.85 7.91 5.53
C ALA A 13 8.39 7.40 5.48
N ASP A 14 7.47 8.30 5.18
CA ASP A 14 6.04 7.99 4.99
C ASP A 14 5.74 7.85 3.50
N LEU A 15 6.04 6.68 2.94
CA LEU A 15 6.07 6.47 1.49
C LEU A 15 5.59 5.08 1.07
N ILE A 16 5.09 5.03 -0.17
CA ILE A 16 4.57 3.81 -0.80
C ILE A 16 5.27 3.65 -2.14
N LEU A 17 5.93 2.51 -2.35
CA LEU A 17 6.43 2.11 -3.66
C LEU A 17 5.38 1.26 -4.35
N PHE A 18 4.98 1.66 -5.55
CA PHE A 18 4.04 0.92 -6.37
C PHE A 18 4.50 0.86 -7.82
N ASP A 19 4.16 -0.24 -8.49
CA ASP A 19 4.41 -0.47 -9.89
C ASP A 19 3.08 -0.29 -10.65
N THR A 20 3.07 0.61 -11.63
CA THR A 20 1.86 0.92 -12.42
C THR A 20 1.54 -0.12 -13.49
N GLU A 21 2.53 -0.89 -13.93
CA GLU A 21 2.38 -1.86 -15.03
C GLU A 21 2.13 -3.27 -14.52
N LYS A 22 2.47 -3.58 -13.26
CA LYS A 22 2.07 -4.82 -12.60
C LYS A 22 0.58 -4.85 -12.31
N GLU A 23 0.10 -6.04 -11.98
CA GLU A 23 -1.27 -6.29 -11.53
C GLU A 23 -1.26 -6.91 -10.12
N THR A 24 -2.36 -6.73 -9.39
CA THR A 24 -2.59 -7.38 -8.10
C THR A 24 -3.94 -8.05 -8.08
N THR A 25 -3.96 -9.35 -7.77
CA THR A 25 -5.18 -10.06 -7.40
C THR A 25 -5.51 -9.74 -5.95
N PHE A 26 -6.70 -9.18 -5.71
CA PHE A 26 -7.16 -8.81 -4.38
C PHE A 26 -7.74 -10.05 -3.66
N THR A 27 -6.90 -10.77 -2.92
CA THR A 27 -7.29 -12.00 -2.23
C THR A 27 -7.63 -11.76 -0.76
N LYS A 28 -8.38 -12.69 -0.16
CA LYS A 28 -8.73 -12.64 1.27
C LYS A 28 -7.52 -12.79 2.18
N GLU A 29 -6.55 -13.61 1.76
CA GLU A 29 -5.31 -13.89 2.49
C GLU A 29 -4.42 -12.65 2.58
N PHE A 30 -4.46 -11.81 1.54
CA PHE A 30 -3.71 -10.56 1.49
C PHE A 30 -4.35 -9.46 2.36
N MET A 31 -5.65 -9.55 2.66
CA MET A 31 -6.34 -8.54 3.46
C MET A 31 -5.87 -8.51 4.91
N LYS A 32 -5.43 -7.33 5.38
CA LYS A 32 -5.20 -7.05 6.81
C LYS A 32 -6.48 -6.67 7.57
N SER A 33 -7.53 -6.25 6.86
CA SER A 33 -8.83 -5.92 7.45
C SER A 33 -9.52 -7.16 8.02
N LYS A 34 -10.12 -7.02 9.21
CA LYS A 34 -10.92 -8.08 9.84
C LYS A 34 -12.21 -8.40 9.08
N SER A 35 -12.75 -7.43 8.32
CA SER A 35 -13.96 -7.61 7.51
C SER A 35 -13.62 -7.84 6.05
N GLN A 36 -14.36 -8.74 5.40
CA GLN A 36 -14.19 -9.17 4.00
C GLN A 36 -15.37 -8.72 3.09
N ASN A 37 -15.98 -7.59 3.39
CA ASN A 37 -17.21 -7.10 2.76
C ASN A 37 -16.96 -6.22 1.52
N THR A 38 -16.22 -6.73 0.55
CA THR A 38 -15.89 -5.99 -0.67
C THR A 38 -16.17 -6.82 -1.93
N PRO A 39 -16.72 -6.21 -3.00
CA PRO A 39 -16.97 -6.91 -4.26
C PRO A 39 -15.69 -7.19 -5.06
N PHE A 40 -14.52 -6.75 -4.57
CA PHE A 40 -13.24 -6.88 -5.27
C PHE A 40 -12.46 -8.14 -4.93
N ILE A 41 -12.94 -9.00 -4.02
CA ILE A 41 -12.31 -10.28 -3.74
C ILE A 41 -12.18 -11.12 -5.01
N ASP A 42 -11.00 -11.70 -5.20
CA ASP A 42 -10.58 -12.52 -6.35
C ASP A 42 -10.57 -11.78 -7.70
N LYS A 43 -10.65 -10.44 -7.68
CA LYS A 43 -10.46 -9.61 -8.88
C LYS A 43 -9.00 -9.19 -9.01
N THR A 44 -8.52 -9.16 -10.25
CA THR A 44 -7.23 -8.59 -10.62
C THR A 44 -7.38 -7.11 -10.98
N LEU A 45 -6.54 -6.26 -10.40
CA LEU A 45 -6.52 -4.81 -10.60
C LEU A 45 -5.17 -4.39 -11.17
N LYS A 46 -5.17 -3.36 -12.03
CA LYS A 46 -3.93 -2.75 -12.53
C LYS A 46 -3.27 -1.93 -11.42
N GLY A 47 -1.96 -2.06 -11.32
CA GLY A 47 -1.13 -1.51 -10.25
C GLY A 47 -0.86 -2.54 -9.15
N SER A 48 0.36 -2.51 -8.61
CA SER A 48 0.75 -3.31 -7.44
C SER A 48 1.51 -2.46 -6.44
N VAL A 49 1.17 -2.57 -5.16
CA VAL A 49 1.93 -1.94 -4.07
C VAL A 49 3.00 -2.92 -3.63
N GLU A 50 4.26 -2.52 -3.77
CA GLU A 50 5.42 -3.38 -3.53
C GLU A 50 6.04 -3.13 -2.14
N LEU A 51 6.00 -1.90 -1.65
CA LEU A 51 6.53 -1.52 -0.33
C LEU A 51 5.68 -0.41 0.30
N VAL A 52 5.43 -0.51 1.61
CA VAL A 52 4.83 0.54 2.43
C VAL A 52 5.73 0.79 3.63
N VAL A 53 6.22 2.02 3.77
CA VAL A 53 7.04 2.47 4.90
C VAL A 53 6.29 3.58 5.64
N LEU A 54 6.31 3.50 6.97
CA LEU A 54 5.76 4.51 7.87
C LEU A 54 6.81 4.82 8.94
N GLY A 55 7.49 5.96 8.81
CA GLY A 55 8.65 6.31 9.62
C GLY A 55 9.75 5.25 9.54
N ASP A 56 9.96 4.53 10.64
CA ASP A 56 10.97 3.47 10.77
C ASP A 56 10.41 2.05 10.56
N GLU A 57 9.09 1.91 10.31
CA GLU A 57 8.41 0.63 10.19
C GLU A 57 8.11 0.28 8.72
N ILE A 58 8.44 -0.95 8.32
CA ILE A 58 7.99 -1.53 7.06
C ILE A 58 6.68 -2.28 7.32
N LEU A 59 5.57 -1.72 6.83
CA LEU A 59 4.23 -2.30 7.03
C LEU A 59 3.89 -3.38 6.01
N LEU A 60 4.52 -3.31 4.84
CA LEU A 60 4.35 -4.25 3.74
C LEU A 60 5.60 -4.23 2.88
N GLU A 61 6.11 -5.40 2.55
CA GLU A 61 7.13 -5.65 1.54
C GLU A 61 6.70 -6.91 0.78
N ARG A 62 6.67 -6.84 -0.55
CA ARG A 62 6.28 -7.95 -1.43
C ARG A 62 7.49 -8.71 -1.98
#